data_AF-A0A9Q0SKL0-F1
#
_entry.id   AF-A0A9Q0SKL0-F1
#
_cell.length_a   1.000
_cell.length_b   1.000
_cell.length_c   1.000
_cell.angle_alpha   90.00
_cell.angle_beta   90.00
_cell.angle_gamma   90.00
#
_symmetry.space_group_name_H-M   'P 1'
#
loop_
_entity.id
_entity.type
_entity.pdbx_description
1 polymer ?
#
loop_
_entity_poly.entity_id
_entity_poly.type
_entity_poly.pdbx_seq_one_letter_code
_entity_poly.pdbx_strand_id
1 'polypeptide(L)'
;MDFSTLLLSTPAFARSWVQKNVVAYHPSTQIEAIAVGNEVFVDPHNTTKFLIPAMKNIHQALVKFNLHSTIKVSSPIALSALQSSYPSSAGSFRPELIEPVFKPMLDFLRQTGSYLMVNAYPFFAYESNSDVISLDYALFRENPGVVDSGNGLRYHNLFDAQIDAVFAALSTLKYDDVKMVVTETGWPSKGDENEVGASVENAAAYNGNLIRRILTGGGTPLRPQADLTVYLFALFNENEKDGPTSERNYGLFYPDQQKVYDIPFTVEGLKNYKAHNQPPLTGGQQVAAPVRGGVSKSTTGNTWCVANPDAGKVRLQAALDFACGEGGADCRPIQPEATCYNPNTLEAHSSFAFNSYYQKKGRGMGDCYFGGAAYVVTQEPKFGQCEFPTGY
;
A
#
# COMPACT_ATOMS: atom_id res chain seq x y z
N MET A 1 -12.20 -5.32 12.10
CA MET A 1 -13.59 -4.80 12.03
C MET A 1 -13.61 -3.39 12.60
N ASP A 2 -13.92 -2.37 11.79
CA ASP A 2 -13.99 -0.97 12.23
C ASP A 2 -15.46 -0.52 12.48
N PHE A 3 -16.13 -1.16 13.43
CA PHE A 3 -17.45 -0.71 13.91
C PHE A 3 -17.37 0.66 14.60
N SER A 4 -16.17 1.12 14.96
CA SER A 4 -15.92 2.41 15.57
C SER A 4 -16.38 3.55 14.66
N THR A 5 -16.02 3.56 13.37
CA THR A 5 -16.37 4.65 12.46
C THR A 5 -17.88 4.86 12.35
N LEU A 6 -18.65 3.77 12.27
CA LEU A 6 -20.11 3.84 12.29
C LEU A 6 -20.65 4.43 13.59
N LEU A 7 -20.24 3.91 14.75
CA LEU A 7 -20.79 4.34 16.04
C LEU A 7 -20.40 5.79 16.37
N LEU A 8 -19.18 6.20 16.01
CA LEU A 8 -18.67 7.56 16.17
C LEU A 8 -19.41 8.58 15.29
N SER A 9 -20.16 8.13 14.27
CA SER A 9 -21.05 9.02 13.49
C SER A 9 -22.25 9.56 14.30
N THR A 10 -22.46 9.06 15.53
CA THR A 10 -23.43 9.63 16.47
C THR A 10 -22.76 10.57 17.50
N PRO A 11 -23.19 11.84 17.64
CA PRO A 11 -22.52 12.81 18.51
C PRO A 11 -22.45 12.41 19.99
N ALA A 12 -23.48 11.72 20.49
CA ALA A 12 -23.54 11.27 21.88
C ALA A 12 -22.49 10.17 22.16
N PHE A 13 -22.36 9.21 21.25
CA PHE A 13 -21.38 8.14 21.37
C PHE A 13 -19.95 8.70 21.24
N ALA A 14 -19.69 9.55 20.23
CA ALA A 14 -18.36 10.16 20.05
C ALA A 14 -17.89 10.92 21.30
N ARG A 15 -18.79 11.67 21.95
CA ARG A 15 -18.48 12.36 23.20
C ARG A 15 -18.14 11.39 24.33
N SER A 16 -18.96 10.37 24.51
CA SER A 16 -18.72 9.33 25.53
C SER A 16 -17.38 8.62 25.29
N TRP A 17 -17.09 8.30 24.03
CA TRP A 17 -15.84 7.68 23.62
C TRP A 17 -14.64 8.58 23.91
N VAL A 18 -14.68 9.87 23.56
CA VAL A 18 -13.59 10.82 23.86
C VAL A 18 -13.40 10.98 25.37
N GLN A 19 -14.49 11.08 26.13
CA GLN A 19 -14.40 11.18 27.59
C GLN A 19 -13.72 9.95 28.21
N LYS A 20 -14.12 8.75 27.76
CA LYS A 20 -13.63 7.48 28.31
C LYS A 20 -12.20 7.14 27.89
N ASN A 21 -11.83 7.44 26.64
CA ASN A 21 -10.58 6.95 26.05
C ASN A 21 -9.51 8.03 25.89
N VAL A 22 -9.87 9.31 25.94
CA VAL A 22 -8.93 10.42 25.76
C VAL A 22 -8.83 11.25 27.04
N VAL A 23 -9.94 11.81 27.51
CA VAL A 23 -9.95 12.70 28.69
C VAL A 23 -9.50 11.97 29.95
N ALA A 24 -9.88 10.71 30.12
CA ALA A 24 -9.50 9.91 31.28
C ALA A 24 -7.98 9.69 31.41
N TYR A 25 -7.22 9.83 30.32
CA TYR A 25 -5.79 9.54 30.29
C TYR A 25 -4.92 10.77 30.01
N HIS A 26 -5.47 11.81 29.39
CA HIS A 26 -4.76 13.07 29.16
C HIS A 26 -4.72 13.93 30.43
N PRO A 27 -3.57 14.54 30.82
CA PRO A 27 -2.29 14.58 30.10
C PRO A 27 -1.27 13.51 30.51
N SER A 28 -1.63 12.55 31.37
CA SER A 28 -0.71 11.49 31.82
C SER A 28 -0.18 10.64 30.66
N THR A 29 -0.99 10.46 29.62
CA THR A 29 -0.60 9.93 28.31
C THR A 29 -0.55 11.07 27.30
N GLN A 30 0.57 11.19 26.57
CA GLN A 30 0.70 12.11 25.44
C GLN A 30 -0.07 11.56 24.24
N ILE A 31 -1.31 12.01 24.09
CA ILE A 31 -2.16 11.67 22.94
C ILE A 31 -2.02 12.80 21.92
N GLU A 32 -1.44 12.50 20.77
CA GLU A 32 -1.18 13.51 19.73
C GLU A 32 -2.28 13.58 18.67
N ALA A 33 -2.89 12.43 18.36
CA ALA A 33 -3.94 12.35 17.36
C ALA A 33 -4.87 11.16 17.59
N ILE A 34 -6.02 11.23 16.93
CA ILE A 34 -7.02 10.16 16.83
C ILE A 34 -7.18 9.83 15.35
N ALA A 35 -6.85 8.58 15.00
CA ALA A 35 -7.22 7.96 13.73
C ALA A 35 -8.68 7.50 13.81
N VAL A 36 -9.57 8.14 13.07
CA VAL A 36 -10.98 7.75 12.96
C VAL A 36 -11.11 6.80 11.78
N GLY A 37 -11.10 5.51 12.10
CA GLY A 37 -11.07 4.40 11.16
C GLY A 37 -9.68 4.09 10.63
N ASN A 38 -9.57 3.05 9.81
CA ASN A 38 -8.32 2.63 9.16
C ASN A 38 -8.65 2.02 7.78
N GLU A 39 -8.07 2.57 6.71
CA GLU A 39 -8.24 2.09 5.34
C GLU A 39 -9.71 1.91 4.90
N VAL A 40 -10.56 2.84 5.33
CA VAL A 40 -12.04 2.76 5.25
C VAL A 40 -12.58 2.49 3.84
N PHE A 41 -11.85 2.86 2.78
CA PHE A 41 -12.31 2.71 1.39
C PHE A 41 -12.26 1.29 0.85
N VAL A 42 -11.56 0.39 1.55
CA VAL A 42 -11.52 -1.05 1.24
C VAL A 42 -12.24 -1.88 2.31
N ASP A 43 -12.97 -1.22 3.24
CA ASP A 43 -13.78 -1.91 4.23
C ASP A 43 -14.91 -2.69 3.54
N PRO A 44 -15.00 -4.03 3.74
CA PRO A 44 -16.06 -4.85 3.17
C PRO A 44 -17.48 -4.43 3.62
N HIS A 45 -17.59 -3.65 4.70
CA HIS A 45 -18.88 -3.15 5.21
C HIS A 45 -19.30 -1.78 4.64
N ASN A 46 -18.50 -1.19 3.74
CA ASN A 46 -18.79 0.08 3.07
C ASN A 46 -19.10 1.23 4.06
N THR A 47 -18.21 1.41 5.05
CA THR A 47 -18.36 2.44 6.09
C THR A 47 -17.93 3.85 5.66
N THR A 48 -17.45 4.00 4.41
CA THR A 48 -17.01 5.26 3.79
C THR A 48 -17.91 6.46 4.07
N LYS A 49 -19.24 6.29 3.96
CA LYS A 49 -20.20 7.39 4.18
C LYS A 49 -20.27 7.91 5.64
N PHE A 50 -19.77 7.14 6.60
CA PHE A 50 -19.79 7.50 8.03
C PHE A 50 -18.51 8.20 8.48
N LEU A 51 -17.46 8.17 7.66
CA LEU A 51 -16.14 8.68 8.03
C LEU A 51 -16.15 10.17 8.37
N ILE A 52 -16.62 11.02 7.45
CA ILE A 52 -16.64 12.48 7.67
C ILE A 52 -17.51 12.87 8.88
N PRO A 53 -18.74 12.36 9.06
CA PRO A 53 -19.51 12.58 10.28
C PRO A 53 -18.77 12.16 11.55
N ALA A 54 -18.12 10.99 11.56
CA ALA A 54 -17.38 10.49 12.72
C ALA A 54 -16.19 11.40 13.09
N MET A 55 -15.39 11.82 12.10
CA MET A 55 -14.28 12.76 12.29
C MET A 55 -14.77 14.09 12.89
N LYS A 56 -15.85 14.66 12.35
CA LYS A 56 -16.45 15.90 12.85
C LYS A 56 -16.96 15.75 14.28
N ASN A 57 -17.60 14.64 14.62
CA ASN A 57 -18.12 14.40 15.96
C ASN A 57 -17.01 14.21 17.00
N ILE A 58 -15.93 13.48 16.66
CA ILE A 58 -14.74 13.35 17.52
C ILE A 58 -14.12 14.72 17.75
N HIS A 59 -13.92 15.53 16.71
CA HIS A 59 -13.37 16.87 16.87
C HIS A 59 -14.26 17.77 17.73
N GLN A 60 -15.58 17.76 17.52
CA GLN A 60 -16.52 18.52 18.37
C GLN A 60 -16.46 18.07 19.84
N ALA A 61 -16.29 16.78 20.10
CA ALA A 61 -16.09 16.28 21.45
C ALA A 61 -14.76 16.79 22.05
N LEU A 62 -13.66 16.79 21.29
CA LEU A 62 -12.39 17.38 21.71
C LEU A 62 -12.50 18.88 21.99
N VAL A 63 -13.27 19.64 21.17
CA VAL A 63 -13.56 21.06 21.42
C VAL A 63 -14.24 21.23 22.77
N LYS A 64 -15.26 20.41 23.07
CA LYS A 64 -16.00 20.47 24.34
C LYS A 64 -15.11 20.22 25.57
N PHE A 65 -14.05 19.44 25.43
CA PHE A 65 -13.08 19.17 26.49
C PHE A 65 -11.82 20.06 26.40
N ASN A 66 -11.79 21.06 25.52
CA ASN A 66 -10.65 21.95 25.28
C ASN A 66 -9.35 21.23 24.85
N LEU A 67 -9.47 20.11 24.13
CA LEU A 67 -8.34 19.29 23.65
C LEU A 67 -8.08 19.41 22.14
N HIS A 68 -8.93 20.12 21.40
CA HIS A 68 -8.86 20.19 19.92
C HIS A 68 -7.60 20.89 19.38
N SER A 69 -6.97 21.77 20.15
CA SER A 69 -5.73 22.44 19.71
C SER A 69 -4.51 21.52 19.79
N THR A 70 -4.50 20.59 20.75
CA THR A 70 -3.40 19.66 21.04
C THR A 70 -3.56 18.30 20.36
N ILE A 71 -4.79 17.77 20.28
CA ILE A 71 -5.07 16.44 19.74
C ILE A 71 -5.68 16.56 18.35
N LYS A 72 -4.96 16.07 17.33
CA LYS A 72 -5.40 16.11 15.93
C LYS A 72 -6.38 14.97 15.61
N VAL A 73 -7.17 15.15 14.57
CA VAL A 73 -8.14 14.14 14.09
C VAL A 73 -7.89 13.91 12.62
N SER A 74 -7.71 12.66 12.23
CA SER A 74 -7.50 12.26 10.84
C SER A 74 -8.01 10.83 10.60
N SER A 75 -7.78 10.29 9.41
CA SER A 75 -8.08 8.91 9.03
C SER A 75 -6.95 8.38 8.15
N PRO A 76 -6.29 7.27 8.54
CA PRO A 76 -5.36 6.55 7.68
C PRO A 76 -6.05 6.09 6.40
N ILE A 77 -5.44 6.39 5.26
CA ILE A 77 -5.81 5.84 3.95
C ILE A 77 -4.73 4.87 3.48
N ALA A 78 -5.14 3.80 2.80
CA ALA A 78 -4.24 2.97 2.01
C ALA A 78 -3.89 3.67 0.69
N LEU A 79 -2.76 3.32 0.08
CA LEU A 79 -2.41 3.78 -1.27
C LEU A 79 -3.38 3.29 -2.35
N SER A 80 -4.19 2.25 -2.09
CA SER A 80 -5.29 1.81 -2.97
C SER A 80 -6.41 2.86 -3.13
N ALA A 81 -6.36 3.94 -2.36
CA ALA A 81 -7.22 5.11 -2.57
C ALA A 81 -6.79 5.97 -3.78
N LEU A 82 -5.58 5.76 -4.31
CA LEU A 82 -5.09 6.39 -5.54
C LEU A 82 -5.62 5.64 -6.77
N GLN A 83 -6.00 6.40 -7.81
CA GLN A 83 -6.29 5.88 -9.14
C GLN A 83 -4.99 5.64 -9.92
N SER A 84 -4.07 6.59 -9.82
CA SER A 84 -2.78 6.56 -10.49
C SER A 84 -1.70 6.92 -9.47
N SER A 85 -0.60 6.19 -9.51
CA SER A 85 0.59 6.43 -8.68
C SER A 85 1.91 6.34 -9.46
N TYR A 86 1.83 6.07 -10.76
CA TYR A 86 2.97 6.00 -11.67
C TYR A 86 2.70 6.74 -12.99
N PRO A 87 3.63 7.61 -13.45
CA PRO A 87 4.75 8.14 -12.67
C PRO A 87 4.24 8.90 -11.43
N SER A 88 5.08 9.13 -10.42
CA SER A 88 4.65 9.76 -9.15
C SER A 88 3.94 11.10 -9.37
N SER A 89 4.36 11.89 -10.36
CA SER A 89 3.72 13.16 -10.72
C SER A 89 2.28 13.04 -11.23
N ALA A 90 1.87 11.84 -11.66
CA ALA A 90 0.50 11.54 -12.11
C ALA A 90 -0.40 11.07 -10.95
N GLY A 91 0.11 11.11 -9.72
CA GLY A 91 -0.62 10.84 -8.50
C GLY A 91 -2.01 11.47 -8.48
N SER A 92 -3.05 10.65 -8.34
CA SER A 92 -4.43 11.13 -8.26
C SER A 92 -5.29 10.19 -7.42
N PHE A 93 -6.24 10.74 -6.66
CA PHE A 93 -7.22 9.93 -5.92
C PHE A 93 -8.27 9.33 -6.87
N ARG A 94 -8.83 8.19 -6.49
CA ARG A 94 -9.96 7.56 -7.19
C ARG A 94 -11.13 8.55 -7.37
N PRO A 95 -11.60 8.82 -8.60
CA PRO A 95 -12.59 9.86 -8.88
C PRO A 95 -13.86 9.78 -8.03
N GLU A 96 -14.35 8.56 -7.79
CA GLU A 96 -15.53 8.24 -6.99
C GLU A 96 -15.38 8.59 -5.50
N LEU A 97 -14.14 8.73 -5.00
CA LEU A 97 -13.86 9.13 -3.62
C LEU A 97 -13.65 10.65 -3.46
N ILE A 98 -13.44 11.38 -4.56
CA ILE A 98 -13.03 12.80 -4.51
C ILE A 98 -14.10 13.67 -3.85
N GLU A 99 -15.29 13.73 -4.44
CA GLU A 99 -16.38 14.57 -3.92
C GLU A 99 -16.97 14.04 -2.62
N PRO A 100 -17.25 12.72 -2.47
CA PRO A 100 -17.92 12.23 -1.26
C PRO A 100 -17.02 12.25 -0.01
N VAL A 101 -15.70 12.14 -0.18
CA VAL A 101 -14.78 11.97 0.97
C VAL A 101 -13.55 12.85 0.92
N PHE A 102 -12.74 12.82 -0.14
CA PHE A 102 -11.44 13.49 -0.08
C PHE A 102 -11.55 14.99 0.09
N LYS A 103 -12.37 15.67 -0.72
CA LYS A 103 -12.59 17.12 -0.54
C LYS A 103 -13.10 17.47 0.86
N PRO A 104 -14.21 16.87 1.36
CA PRO A 104 -14.69 17.21 2.70
C PRO A 104 -13.72 16.81 3.82
N MET A 105 -12.94 15.73 3.65
CA MET A 105 -11.88 15.34 4.59
C MET A 105 -10.76 16.39 4.61
N LEU A 106 -10.22 16.74 3.44
CA LEU A 106 -9.11 17.67 3.31
C LEU A 106 -9.50 19.09 3.76
N ASP A 107 -10.72 19.53 3.49
CA ASP A 107 -11.28 20.77 4.05
C ASP A 107 -11.32 20.73 5.58
N PHE A 108 -11.79 19.62 6.16
CA PHE A 108 -11.82 19.43 7.60
C PHE A 108 -10.40 19.44 8.20
N LEU A 109 -9.44 18.74 7.58
CA LEU A 109 -8.05 18.70 8.04
C LEU A 109 -7.42 20.10 8.00
N ARG A 110 -7.63 20.85 6.92
CA ARG A 110 -7.18 22.24 6.79
C ARG A 110 -7.79 23.15 7.87
N GLN A 111 -9.11 23.08 8.07
CA GLN A 111 -9.82 23.90 9.06
C GLN A 111 -9.40 23.62 10.51
N THR A 112 -9.00 22.39 10.80
CA THR A 112 -8.61 21.94 12.16
C THR A 112 -7.10 21.99 12.39
N GLY A 113 -6.31 22.37 11.37
CA GLY A 113 -4.85 22.33 11.43
C GLY A 113 -4.31 20.91 11.67
N SER A 114 -5.03 19.90 11.14
CA SER A 114 -4.66 18.49 11.18
C SER A 114 -3.86 18.11 9.92
N TYR A 115 -3.63 16.82 9.70
CA TYR A 115 -2.82 16.26 8.61
C TYR A 115 -3.48 15.00 8.04
N LEU A 116 -3.17 14.65 6.80
CA LEU A 116 -3.58 13.39 6.19
C LEU A 116 -2.73 12.24 6.77
N MET A 117 -3.36 11.14 7.15
CA MET A 117 -2.68 9.91 7.56
C MET A 117 -2.63 8.93 6.38
N VAL A 118 -1.48 8.32 6.11
CA VAL A 118 -1.28 7.42 4.97
C VAL A 118 -0.53 6.16 5.40
N ASN A 119 -1.05 5.01 5.03
CA ASN A 119 -0.34 3.74 5.12
C ASN A 119 0.35 3.49 3.77
N ALA A 120 1.68 3.34 3.77
CA ALA A 120 2.49 3.25 2.57
C ALA A 120 3.43 2.04 2.65
N TYR A 121 3.19 1.03 1.82
CA TYR A 121 3.96 -0.22 1.82
C TYR A 121 4.65 -0.46 0.47
N PRO A 122 5.95 -0.12 0.35
CA PRO A 122 6.79 -0.52 -0.78
C PRO A 122 6.85 -2.03 -0.99
N PHE A 123 6.70 -2.83 0.08
CA PHE A 123 6.69 -4.29 0.01
C PHE A 123 5.63 -4.81 -0.97
N PHE A 124 4.36 -4.44 -0.82
CA PHE A 124 3.29 -4.94 -1.69
C PHE A 124 3.48 -4.54 -3.16
N ALA A 125 4.00 -3.34 -3.41
CA ALA A 125 4.31 -2.89 -4.76
C ALA A 125 5.46 -3.71 -5.38
N TYR A 126 6.52 -3.98 -4.61
CA TYR A 126 7.62 -4.84 -5.03
C TYR A 126 7.16 -6.29 -5.26
N GLU A 127 6.48 -6.89 -4.28
CA GLU A 127 5.95 -8.26 -4.37
C GLU A 127 5.14 -8.46 -5.65
N SER A 128 4.21 -7.53 -5.93
CA SER A 128 3.31 -7.60 -7.09
C SER A 128 4.00 -7.33 -8.44
N ASN A 129 5.20 -6.72 -8.45
CA ASN A 129 5.88 -6.27 -9.68
C ASN A 129 7.40 -6.49 -9.60
N SER A 130 7.83 -7.62 -9.02
CA SER A 130 9.25 -7.87 -8.70
C SER A 130 10.15 -8.02 -9.94
N ASP A 131 9.53 -8.22 -11.11
CA ASP A 131 10.16 -8.23 -12.42
C ASP A 131 10.44 -6.82 -13.00
N VAL A 132 9.75 -5.80 -12.51
CA VAL A 132 9.88 -4.40 -12.95
C VAL A 132 10.50 -3.52 -11.87
N ILE A 133 10.07 -3.67 -10.63
CA ILE A 133 10.57 -2.93 -9.47
C ILE A 133 11.77 -3.68 -8.92
N SER A 134 12.97 -3.11 -9.04
CA SER A 134 14.15 -3.71 -8.43
C SER A 134 14.03 -3.71 -6.91
N LEU A 135 14.47 -4.79 -6.27
CA LEU A 135 14.50 -4.90 -4.81
C LEU A 135 15.34 -3.77 -4.17
N ASP A 136 16.44 -3.37 -4.80
CA ASP A 136 17.31 -2.31 -4.28
C ASP A 136 16.60 -0.95 -4.20
N TYR A 137 15.76 -0.64 -5.19
CA TYR A 137 14.90 0.54 -5.18
C TYR A 137 13.83 0.48 -4.07
N ALA A 138 13.26 -0.69 -3.80
CA ALA A 138 12.28 -0.87 -2.72
C ALA A 138 12.91 -0.78 -1.32
N LEU A 139 14.18 -1.20 -1.17
CA LEU A 139 14.90 -1.30 0.10
C LEU A 139 15.85 -0.12 0.39
N PHE A 140 15.75 0.99 -0.36
CA PHE A 140 16.63 2.16 -0.23
C PHE A 140 18.14 1.84 -0.41
N ARG A 141 18.46 0.75 -1.11
CA ARG A 141 19.84 0.39 -1.45
C ARG A 141 20.34 1.22 -2.62
N GLU A 142 21.64 1.20 -2.88
CA GLU A 142 22.21 1.89 -4.03
C GLU A 142 21.61 1.36 -5.34
N ASN A 143 21.08 2.27 -6.16
CA ASN A 143 20.42 1.95 -7.43
C ASN A 143 20.45 3.21 -8.34
N PRO A 144 20.27 3.06 -9.66
CA PRO A 144 20.32 4.19 -10.60
C PRO A 144 19.20 5.23 -10.42
N GLY A 145 18.18 4.92 -9.63
CA GLY A 145 16.96 5.71 -9.46
C GLY A 145 16.05 5.66 -10.67
N VAL A 146 14.77 5.92 -10.44
CA VAL A 146 13.71 5.98 -11.45
C VAL A 146 13.41 7.45 -11.76
N VAL A 147 13.47 7.83 -13.03
CA VAL A 147 13.09 9.18 -13.46
C VAL A 147 11.61 9.22 -13.74
N ASP A 148 10.93 10.14 -13.09
CA ASP A 148 9.53 10.46 -13.34
C ASP A 148 9.38 11.15 -14.70
N SER A 149 8.60 10.53 -15.58
CA SER A 149 8.42 11.00 -16.95
C SER A 149 7.57 12.28 -17.06
N GLY A 150 6.81 12.63 -16.03
CA GLY A 150 5.92 13.79 -16.05
C GLY A 150 6.57 15.08 -15.54
N ASN A 151 7.52 15.00 -14.61
CA ASN A 151 8.20 16.18 -14.06
C ASN A 151 9.75 16.12 -14.08
N GLY A 152 10.35 14.99 -14.49
CA GLY A 152 11.79 14.82 -14.58
C GLY A 152 12.50 14.60 -13.24
N LEU A 153 11.77 14.53 -12.12
CA LEU A 153 12.35 14.22 -10.81
C LEU A 153 12.87 12.79 -10.79
N ARG A 154 13.98 12.56 -10.07
CA ARG A 154 14.55 11.23 -9.90
C ARG A 154 14.30 10.73 -8.48
N TYR A 155 13.69 9.57 -8.38
CA TYR A 155 13.45 8.86 -7.13
C TYR A 155 14.50 7.78 -6.96
N HIS A 156 15.16 7.75 -5.82
CA HIS A 156 16.16 6.71 -5.48
C HIS A 156 15.60 5.62 -4.58
N ASN A 157 14.34 5.73 -4.16
CA ASN A 157 13.64 4.69 -3.43
C ASN A 157 12.14 4.75 -3.71
N LEU A 158 11.47 3.59 -3.60
CA LEU A 158 10.05 3.45 -3.88
C LEU A 158 9.16 4.18 -2.87
N PHE A 159 9.60 4.30 -1.62
CA PHE A 159 8.87 5.02 -0.58
C PHE A 159 8.66 6.49 -0.95
N ASP A 160 9.73 7.22 -1.26
CA ASP A 160 9.65 8.63 -1.68
C ASP A 160 8.75 8.80 -2.91
N ALA A 161 8.79 7.85 -3.85
CA ALA A 161 7.93 7.86 -5.03
C ALA A 161 6.44 7.64 -4.70
N GLN A 162 6.12 6.76 -3.76
CA GLN A 162 4.75 6.54 -3.28
C GLN A 162 4.23 7.75 -2.49
N ILE A 163 5.07 8.34 -1.64
CA ILE A 163 4.75 9.54 -0.87
C ILE A 163 4.49 10.73 -1.80
N ASP A 164 5.31 10.90 -2.84
CA ASP A 164 5.10 11.97 -3.82
C ASP A 164 3.92 11.74 -4.75
N ALA A 165 3.49 10.49 -4.97
CA ALA A 165 2.22 10.21 -5.64
C ALA A 165 1.02 10.74 -4.82
N VAL A 166 1.05 10.61 -3.48
CA VAL A 166 0.02 11.21 -2.63
C VAL A 166 0.10 12.73 -2.65
N PHE A 167 1.31 13.30 -2.60
CA PHE A 167 1.47 14.76 -2.71
C PHE A 167 0.98 15.31 -4.04
N ALA A 168 1.23 14.62 -5.16
CA ALA A 168 0.70 14.99 -6.47
C ALA A 168 -0.84 14.91 -6.50
N ALA A 169 -1.44 13.92 -5.84
CA ALA A 169 -2.90 13.81 -5.71
C ALA A 169 -3.49 14.99 -4.91
N LEU A 170 -2.83 15.39 -3.82
CA LEU A 170 -3.20 16.59 -3.05
C LEU A 170 -3.08 17.87 -3.89
N SER A 171 -1.99 18.03 -4.63
CA SER A 171 -1.75 19.18 -5.52
C SER A 171 -2.80 19.27 -6.62
N THR A 172 -3.20 18.14 -7.21
CA THR A 172 -4.27 18.06 -8.22
C THR A 172 -5.60 18.61 -7.68
N LEU A 173 -5.89 18.37 -6.39
CA LEU A 173 -7.08 18.88 -5.72
C LEU A 173 -6.89 20.28 -5.10
N LYS A 174 -5.71 20.89 -5.22
CA LYS A 174 -5.34 22.20 -4.63
C LYS A 174 -5.32 22.19 -3.09
N TYR A 175 -4.80 21.11 -2.51
CA TYR A 175 -4.56 20.94 -1.07
C TYR A 175 -3.08 20.82 -0.74
N ASP A 176 -2.24 21.60 -1.44
CA ASP A 176 -0.79 21.63 -1.26
C ASP A 176 -0.35 21.97 0.17
N ASP A 177 -1.16 22.69 0.91
CA ASP A 177 -0.92 23.11 2.30
C ASP A 177 -1.23 22.03 3.35
N VAL A 178 -1.95 20.97 2.99
CA VAL A 178 -2.28 19.88 3.91
C VAL A 178 -1.05 19.02 4.16
N LYS A 179 -0.64 18.94 5.42
CA LYS A 179 0.47 18.09 5.87
C LYS A 179 0.09 16.61 5.82
N MET A 180 1.09 15.74 5.86
CA MET A 180 0.91 14.29 5.83
C MET A 180 1.76 13.60 6.89
N VAL A 181 1.25 12.51 7.44
CA VAL A 181 1.95 11.59 8.33
C VAL A 181 1.80 10.18 7.78
N VAL A 182 2.90 9.44 7.70
CA VAL A 182 2.86 8.03 7.32
C VAL A 182 2.57 7.21 8.56
N THR A 183 1.36 6.68 8.68
CA THR A 183 0.87 6.00 9.88
C THR A 183 1.24 4.53 9.93
N GLU A 184 1.54 3.93 8.78
CA GLU A 184 2.05 2.57 8.73
C GLU A 184 2.97 2.38 7.53
N THR A 185 4.09 1.71 7.76
CA THR A 185 4.97 1.20 6.72
C THR A 185 5.91 0.15 7.30
N GLY A 186 6.22 -0.90 6.55
CA GLY A 186 7.07 -1.98 7.05
C GLY A 186 7.40 -2.98 5.96
N TRP A 187 8.13 -4.03 6.35
CA TRP A 187 8.50 -5.13 5.47
C TRP A 187 8.51 -6.43 6.27
N PRO A 188 7.84 -7.50 5.80
CA PRO A 188 7.71 -8.74 6.54
C PRO A 188 9.03 -9.54 6.56
N SER A 189 9.35 -10.10 7.71
CA SER A 189 10.54 -10.93 7.92
C SER A 189 10.39 -12.37 7.42
N LYS A 190 9.17 -12.77 7.10
CA LYS A 190 8.81 -14.09 6.59
C LYS A 190 7.50 -14.00 5.84
N GLY A 191 7.38 -14.68 4.72
CA GLY A 191 6.14 -14.80 3.96
C GLY A 191 5.90 -16.23 3.46
N ASP A 192 4.80 -16.41 2.75
CA ASP A 192 4.52 -17.59 1.94
C ASP A 192 5.47 -17.65 0.73
N GLU A 193 5.50 -18.78 0.02
CA GLU A 193 6.47 -19.00 -1.08
C GLU A 193 6.33 -17.98 -2.23
N ASN A 194 5.13 -17.43 -2.42
CA ASN A 194 4.82 -16.43 -3.43
C ASN A 194 5.01 -14.98 -2.96
N GLU A 195 5.32 -14.75 -1.68
CA GLU A 195 5.52 -13.40 -1.11
C GLU A 195 6.97 -12.94 -1.31
N VAL A 196 7.36 -12.76 -2.57
CA VAL A 196 8.73 -12.49 -2.98
C VAL A 196 9.29 -11.26 -2.27
N GLY A 197 10.47 -11.43 -1.67
CA GLY A 197 11.17 -10.38 -0.94
C GLY A 197 10.94 -10.42 0.58
N ALA A 198 9.97 -11.18 1.09
CA ALA A 198 9.79 -11.36 2.53
C ALA A 198 10.95 -12.18 3.11
N SER A 199 11.81 -11.53 3.90
CA SER A 199 12.93 -12.17 4.59
C SER A 199 13.42 -11.30 5.74
N VAL A 200 14.09 -11.90 6.73
CA VAL A 200 14.67 -11.18 7.87
C VAL A 200 15.66 -10.10 7.39
N GLU A 201 16.48 -10.41 6.39
CA GLU A 201 17.50 -9.51 5.84
C GLU A 201 16.87 -8.33 5.10
N ASN A 202 15.82 -8.56 4.33
CA ASN A 202 15.12 -7.49 3.61
C ASN A 202 14.28 -6.63 4.56
N ALA A 203 13.66 -7.23 5.59
CA ALA A 203 12.97 -6.50 6.63
C ALA A 203 13.92 -5.58 7.43
N ALA A 204 15.09 -6.09 7.81
CA ALA A 204 16.14 -5.31 8.44
C ALA A 204 16.63 -4.17 7.52
N ALA A 205 16.84 -4.46 6.24
CA ALA A 205 17.26 -3.46 5.26
C ALA A 205 16.22 -2.36 5.07
N TYR A 206 14.95 -2.71 4.86
CA TYR A 206 13.87 -1.74 4.68
C TYR A 206 13.73 -0.83 5.89
N ASN A 207 13.46 -1.41 7.07
CA ASN A 207 13.19 -0.64 8.28
C ASN A 207 14.42 0.15 8.73
N GLY A 208 15.61 -0.44 8.70
CA GLY A 208 16.84 0.26 9.09
C GLY A 208 17.22 1.39 8.13
N ASN A 209 17.06 1.20 6.81
CA ASN A 209 17.34 2.26 5.84
C ASN A 209 16.26 3.36 5.85
N LEU A 210 15.00 3.03 6.08
CA LEU A 210 13.93 4.00 6.29
C LEU A 210 14.21 4.86 7.53
N ILE A 211 14.58 4.26 8.67
CA ILE A 211 14.95 5.02 9.87
C ILE A 211 16.13 5.94 9.58
N ARG A 212 17.17 5.44 8.90
CA ARG A 212 18.29 6.27 8.45
C ARG A 212 17.79 7.46 7.61
N ARG A 213 16.96 7.20 6.60
CA ARG A 213 16.41 8.20 5.68
C ARG A 213 15.62 9.30 6.39
N ILE A 214 14.81 8.94 7.38
CA ILE A 214 13.99 9.89 8.15
C ILE A 214 14.85 10.68 9.15
N LEU A 215 15.74 10.00 9.89
CA LEU A 215 16.57 10.66 10.91
C LEU A 215 17.69 11.53 10.33
N THR A 216 18.15 11.27 9.10
CA THR A 216 19.07 12.18 8.39
C THR A 216 18.36 13.42 7.84
N GLY A 217 17.03 13.45 7.91
CA GLY A 217 16.20 14.56 7.45
C GLY A 217 16.05 14.63 5.93
N GLY A 218 15.41 15.71 5.50
CA GLY A 218 15.05 15.97 4.10
C GLY A 218 13.66 15.47 3.76
N GLY A 219 12.92 16.28 3.01
CA GLY A 219 11.65 15.86 2.41
C GLY A 219 11.86 14.95 1.21
N THR A 220 10.86 14.82 0.38
CA THR A 220 10.88 14.01 -0.85
C THR A 220 11.38 14.82 -2.05
N PRO A 221 11.66 14.19 -3.22
CA PRO A 221 12.01 14.93 -4.44
C PRO A 221 11.00 16.03 -4.84
N LEU A 222 9.69 15.76 -4.78
CA LEU A 222 8.64 16.72 -5.11
C LEU A 222 8.43 17.75 -4.00
N ARG A 223 8.62 17.35 -2.73
CA ARG A 223 8.50 18.24 -1.57
C ARG A 223 9.75 18.18 -0.68
N PRO A 224 10.87 18.82 -1.08
CA PRO A 224 12.15 18.72 -0.36
C PRO A 224 12.13 19.28 1.06
N GLN A 225 11.14 20.12 1.37
CA GLN A 225 10.94 20.75 2.68
C GLN A 225 9.82 20.09 3.50
N ALA A 226 9.22 18.99 3.00
CA ALA A 226 8.24 18.25 3.77
C ALA A 226 8.90 17.61 4.99
N ASP A 227 8.29 17.81 6.15
CA ASP A 227 8.65 17.11 7.38
C ASP A 227 7.85 15.81 7.45
N LEU A 228 8.55 14.68 7.39
CA LEU A 228 7.95 13.36 7.32
C LEU A 228 7.99 12.70 8.70
N THR A 229 6.83 12.59 9.34
CA THR A 229 6.65 11.69 10.48
C THR A 229 6.21 10.33 9.95
N VAL A 230 6.91 9.27 10.38
CA VAL A 230 6.69 7.90 9.90
C VAL A 230 6.61 6.94 11.08
N TYR A 231 5.58 6.11 11.08
CA TYR A 231 5.36 5.05 12.06
C TYR A 231 5.65 3.69 11.41
N LEU A 232 6.55 2.92 12.03
CA LEU A 232 6.89 1.57 11.57
C LEU A 232 5.81 0.58 11.98
N PHE A 233 5.37 -0.22 11.02
CA PHE A 233 4.50 -1.36 11.22
C PHE A 233 5.36 -2.64 11.25
N ALA A 234 5.44 -3.39 12.36
CA ALA A 234 4.84 -3.15 13.68
C ALA A 234 5.82 -3.49 14.80
N LEU A 235 5.45 -3.23 16.06
CA LEU A 235 6.35 -3.52 17.18
C LEU A 235 6.61 -5.03 17.35
N PHE A 236 5.56 -5.85 17.27
CA PHE A 236 5.65 -7.30 17.49
C PHE A 236 5.14 -8.10 16.30
N ASN A 237 5.62 -9.34 16.17
CA ASN A 237 4.95 -10.34 15.33
C ASN A 237 3.60 -10.71 15.96
N GLU A 238 2.53 -10.63 15.18
CA GLU A 238 1.15 -10.82 15.64
C GLU A 238 0.59 -12.12 15.06
N ASN A 239 0.72 -13.22 15.81
CA ASN A 239 0.40 -14.57 15.34
C ASN A 239 -1.09 -14.85 15.08
N GLU A 240 -2.00 -14.00 15.59
CA GLU A 240 -3.44 -14.11 15.36
C GLU A 240 -3.93 -13.29 14.16
N LYS A 241 -3.03 -12.65 13.39
CA LYS A 241 -3.43 -11.98 12.15
C LYS A 241 -3.84 -12.98 11.08
N ASP A 242 -5.03 -12.73 10.52
CA ASP A 242 -5.54 -13.40 9.32
C ASP A 242 -4.70 -13.05 8.08
N GLY A 243 -4.85 -13.83 7.01
CA GLY A 243 -4.19 -13.57 5.72
C GLY A 243 -2.91 -14.38 5.52
N PRO A 244 -2.04 -13.96 4.58
CA PRO A 244 -0.81 -14.68 4.23
C PRO A 244 0.21 -14.65 5.37
N THR A 245 1.28 -15.44 5.25
CA THR A 245 2.29 -15.55 6.32
C THR A 245 2.98 -14.23 6.64
N SER A 246 3.15 -13.34 5.66
CA SER A 246 3.69 -11.99 5.91
C SER A 246 2.97 -11.22 7.00
N GLU A 247 1.64 -11.29 7.06
CA GLU A 247 0.81 -10.56 8.01
C GLU A 247 1.20 -10.85 9.46
N ARG A 248 1.70 -12.06 9.74
CA ARG A 248 2.12 -12.48 11.09
C ARG A 248 3.58 -12.14 11.42
N ASN A 249 4.32 -11.52 10.50
CA ASN A 249 5.79 -11.43 10.54
C ASN A 249 6.35 -10.02 10.23
N TYR A 250 5.57 -8.95 10.41
CA TYR A 250 6.01 -7.55 10.29
C TYR A 250 6.74 -6.98 11.52
N GLY A 251 6.78 -7.73 12.62
CA GLY A 251 7.31 -7.27 13.90
C GLY A 251 8.80 -6.96 13.86
N LEU A 252 9.17 -5.87 14.53
CA LEU A 252 10.56 -5.60 14.91
C LEU A 252 11.06 -6.57 15.99
N PHE A 253 10.13 -7.08 16.81
CA PHE A 253 10.37 -8.01 17.91
C PHE A 253 9.46 -9.23 17.82
N TYR A 254 9.93 -10.37 18.33
CA TYR A 254 9.09 -11.50 18.69
C TYR A 254 8.27 -11.16 19.96
N PRO A 255 7.16 -11.87 20.23
CA PRO A 255 6.35 -11.64 21.44
C PRO A 255 7.09 -11.82 22.76
N ASP A 256 8.21 -12.57 22.76
CA ASP A 256 9.10 -12.72 23.91
C ASP A 256 10.09 -11.54 24.09
N GLN A 257 9.90 -10.47 23.31
CA GLN A 257 10.70 -9.24 23.30
C GLN A 257 12.12 -9.40 22.74
N GLN A 258 12.47 -10.57 22.21
CA GLN A 258 13.69 -10.71 21.41
C GLN A 258 13.52 -9.99 20.08
N LYS A 259 14.60 -9.39 19.57
CA LYS A 259 14.59 -8.75 18.26
C LYS A 259 14.48 -9.81 17.17
N VAL A 260 13.69 -9.52 16.13
CA VAL A 260 13.73 -10.32 14.89
C VAL A 260 15.01 -9.99 14.11
N TYR A 261 15.41 -8.72 14.13
CA TYR A 261 16.64 -8.21 13.52
C TYR A 261 17.12 -6.92 14.20
N ASP A 262 18.39 -6.59 14.05
CA ASP A 262 18.99 -5.38 14.63
C ASP A 262 18.92 -4.18 13.67
N ILE A 263 18.22 -3.12 14.08
CA ILE A 263 18.16 -1.83 13.39
C ILE A 263 18.35 -0.66 14.37
N PRO A 264 18.84 0.50 13.92
CA PRO A 264 19.00 1.69 14.76
C PRO A 264 17.64 2.37 14.93
N PHE A 265 17.39 2.98 16.10
CA PHE A 265 16.18 3.78 16.35
C PHE A 265 16.48 5.26 16.66
N THR A 266 17.76 5.62 16.75
CA THR A 266 18.19 6.96 17.15
C THR A 266 19.34 7.45 16.26
N VAL A 267 19.54 8.76 16.23
CA VAL A 267 20.68 9.39 15.53
C VAL A 267 22.02 8.85 16.05
N GLU A 268 22.11 8.56 17.36
CA GLU A 268 23.31 7.93 17.93
C GLU A 268 23.51 6.51 17.41
N GLY A 269 22.43 5.71 17.36
CA GLY A 269 22.47 4.36 16.81
C GLY A 269 22.92 4.31 15.35
N LEU A 270 22.66 5.37 14.58
CA LEU A 270 23.08 5.47 13.18
C LEU A 270 24.60 5.59 12.99
N LYS A 271 25.35 6.12 13.97
CA LYS A 271 26.81 6.32 13.80
C LYS A 271 27.57 5.03 13.51
N ASN A 272 27.10 3.92 14.08
CA ASN A 272 27.70 2.60 13.91
C ASN A 272 26.92 1.69 12.96
N TYR A 273 25.76 2.15 12.48
CA TYR A 273 24.92 1.39 11.57
C TYR A 273 25.47 1.48 10.15
N LYS A 274 25.84 0.34 9.58
CA LYS A 274 26.15 0.23 8.15
C LYS A 274 24.86 -0.08 7.42
N ALA A 275 24.44 0.83 6.54
CA ALA A 275 23.29 0.60 5.67
C ALA A 275 23.45 -0.76 4.96
N HIS A 276 22.37 -1.54 4.93
CA HIS A 276 22.35 -2.85 4.28
C HIS A 276 22.37 -2.68 2.75
N ASN A 277 23.52 -2.30 2.20
CA ASN A 277 23.76 -2.13 0.76
C ASN A 277 24.14 -3.45 0.07
N GLN A 278 24.15 -4.57 0.79
CA GLN A 278 24.53 -5.86 0.22
C GLN A 278 23.29 -6.61 -0.30
N PRO A 279 23.33 -7.11 -1.54
CA PRO A 279 22.38 -8.13 -1.97
C PRO A 279 22.55 -9.38 -1.10
N PRO A 280 21.47 -10.14 -0.83
CA PRO A 280 21.56 -11.30 0.05
C PRO A 280 22.62 -12.28 -0.46
N LEU A 281 23.45 -12.78 0.48
CA LEU A 281 24.27 -13.96 0.25
C LEU A 281 23.31 -15.13 -0.02
N THR A 282 23.25 -15.57 -1.26
CA THR A 282 22.46 -16.73 -1.67
C THR A 282 23.01 -17.98 -0.98
N GLY A 283 22.34 -18.41 0.08
CA GLY A 283 22.48 -19.74 0.65
C GLY A 283 21.97 -20.78 -0.34
N GLY A 284 22.86 -21.23 -1.23
CA GLY A 284 22.85 -22.55 -1.84
C GLY A 284 21.55 -23.05 -2.47
N GLN A 285 21.07 -22.42 -3.54
CA GLN A 285 20.39 -23.15 -4.62
C GLN A 285 20.72 -22.48 -5.96
N GLN A 286 21.37 -23.24 -6.84
CA GLN A 286 21.80 -22.80 -8.15
C GLN A 286 20.57 -22.47 -9.00
N VAL A 287 20.40 -21.19 -9.34
CA VAL A 287 19.62 -20.78 -10.50
C VAL A 287 20.61 -20.21 -11.49
N ALA A 288 20.70 -20.84 -12.66
CA ALA A 288 21.68 -20.50 -13.69
C ALA A 288 21.52 -19.05 -14.18
N ALA A 289 22.62 -18.31 -14.22
CA ALA A 289 22.68 -16.97 -14.77
C ALA A 289 22.45 -16.98 -16.30
N PRO A 290 21.73 -16.00 -16.88
CA PRO A 290 21.80 -15.79 -18.31
C PRO A 290 23.04 -14.95 -18.68
N VAL A 291 23.60 -15.34 -19.80
CA VAL A 291 24.85 -14.91 -20.41
C VAL A 291 24.78 -13.45 -20.89
N ARG A 292 25.95 -12.78 -20.84
CA ARG A 292 26.23 -11.45 -21.41
C ARG A 292 25.66 -11.29 -22.83
N GLY A 293 24.84 -10.26 -23.03
CA GLY A 293 24.37 -9.79 -24.33
C GLY A 293 23.89 -8.34 -24.21
N GLY A 294 24.18 -7.51 -25.22
CA GLY A 294 24.18 -6.06 -25.14
C GLY A 294 22.84 -5.39 -24.79
N VAL A 295 22.96 -4.19 -24.24
CA VAL A 295 21.88 -3.23 -23.98
C VAL A 295 21.06 -3.03 -25.25
N SER A 296 19.84 -3.56 -25.25
CA SER A 296 18.79 -3.20 -26.21
C SER A 296 17.76 -2.32 -25.49
N LYS A 297 17.38 -1.22 -26.15
CA LYS A 297 16.38 -0.26 -25.66
C LYS A 297 15.09 -0.99 -25.29
N SER A 298 14.67 -0.86 -24.03
CA SER A 298 13.37 -1.34 -23.54
C SER A 298 12.23 -0.55 -24.18
N THR A 299 11.58 -1.14 -25.18
CA THR A 299 10.17 -0.89 -25.50
C THR A 299 9.32 -1.48 -24.38
N THR A 300 8.40 -0.68 -23.81
CA THR A 300 7.37 -1.10 -22.86
C THR A 300 6.75 -2.44 -23.25
N GLY A 301 7.09 -3.51 -22.54
CA GLY A 301 6.56 -4.85 -22.79
C GLY A 301 5.08 -4.94 -22.42
N ASN A 302 4.36 -5.86 -23.07
CA ASN A 302 3.02 -6.24 -22.63
C ASN A 302 3.11 -7.02 -21.31
N THR A 303 2.21 -6.75 -20.37
CA THR A 303 2.02 -7.50 -19.13
C THR A 303 0.61 -8.07 -19.10
N TRP A 304 0.42 -9.22 -18.47
CA TRP A 304 -0.87 -9.88 -18.31
C TRP A 304 -1.16 -10.16 -16.84
N CYS A 305 -2.44 -10.21 -16.47
CA CYS A 305 -2.86 -10.65 -15.14
C CYS A 305 -3.37 -12.08 -15.18
N VAL A 306 -2.75 -12.99 -14.41
CA VAL A 306 -3.08 -14.42 -14.43
C VAL A 306 -3.55 -14.88 -13.05
N ALA A 307 -4.37 -15.91 -13.03
CA ALA A 307 -4.90 -16.48 -11.80
C ALA A 307 -3.80 -17.15 -10.97
N ASN A 308 -3.89 -16.99 -9.65
CA ASN A 308 -3.07 -17.72 -8.69
C ASN A 308 -3.73 -19.07 -8.37
N PRO A 309 -3.22 -20.21 -8.86
CA PRO A 309 -3.81 -21.52 -8.59
C PRO A 309 -3.81 -21.88 -7.09
N ASP A 310 -2.87 -21.30 -6.32
CA ASP A 310 -2.72 -21.56 -4.88
C ASP A 310 -3.69 -20.74 -4.02
N ALA A 311 -4.41 -19.78 -4.60
CA ALA A 311 -5.40 -18.97 -3.90
C ALA A 311 -6.62 -19.77 -3.42
N GLY A 312 -6.78 -21.01 -3.90
CA GLY A 312 -7.86 -21.91 -3.56
C GLY A 312 -9.15 -21.64 -4.35
N LYS A 313 -9.89 -22.72 -4.65
CA LYS A 313 -11.06 -22.68 -5.56
C LYS A 313 -12.14 -21.68 -5.15
N VAL A 314 -12.40 -21.53 -3.85
CA VAL A 314 -13.43 -20.61 -3.34
C VAL A 314 -13.08 -19.16 -3.66
N ARG A 315 -11.80 -18.77 -3.45
CA ARG A 315 -11.32 -17.41 -3.70
C ARG A 315 -11.24 -17.12 -5.19
N LEU A 316 -10.72 -18.07 -5.97
CA LEU A 316 -10.67 -17.99 -7.43
C LEU A 316 -12.07 -17.81 -8.03
N GLN A 317 -13.05 -18.59 -7.58
CA GLN A 317 -14.43 -18.47 -8.07
C GLN A 317 -15.04 -17.11 -7.72
N ALA A 318 -14.90 -16.65 -6.47
CA ALA A 318 -15.43 -15.35 -6.07
C ALA A 318 -14.78 -14.19 -6.84
N ALA A 319 -13.47 -14.27 -7.08
CA ALA A 319 -12.74 -13.28 -7.88
C ALA A 319 -13.17 -13.32 -9.37
N LEU A 320 -13.38 -14.51 -9.94
CA LEU A 320 -13.89 -14.67 -11.30
C LEU A 320 -15.30 -14.09 -11.43
N ASP A 321 -16.19 -14.37 -10.49
CA ASP A 321 -17.55 -13.85 -10.44
C ASP A 321 -17.55 -12.32 -10.38
N PHE A 322 -16.68 -11.74 -9.56
CA PHE A 322 -16.47 -10.29 -9.52
C PHE A 322 -15.95 -9.76 -10.86
N ALA A 323 -14.89 -10.35 -11.43
CA ALA A 323 -14.30 -9.90 -12.67
C ALA A 323 -15.33 -9.85 -13.81
N CYS A 324 -16.11 -10.93 -13.97
CA CYS A 324 -17.14 -11.05 -15.01
C CYS A 324 -18.42 -10.27 -14.71
N GLY A 325 -18.70 -9.97 -13.45
CA GLY A 325 -19.83 -9.18 -13.00
C GLY A 325 -19.47 -7.70 -12.83
N GLU A 326 -19.36 -7.26 -11.58
CA GLU A 326 -19.15 -5.86 -11.20
C GLU A 326 -17.82 -5.27 -11.70
N GLY A 327 -16.80 -6.11 -11.89
CA GLY A 327 -15.49 -5.72 -12.39
C GLY A 327 -15.49 -5.32 -13.86
N GLY A 328 -16.43 -5.79 -14.65
CA GLY A 328 -16.60 -5.41 -16.06
C GLY A 328 -15.56 -6.01 -17.02
N ALA A 329 -14.92 -7.13 -16.67
CA ALA A 329 -14.13 -7.94 -17.60
C ALA A 329 -14.98 -8.41 -18.79
N ASP A 330 -14.35 -8.64 -19.94
CA ASP A 330 -15.00 -9.31 -21.07
C ASP A 330 -14.91 -10.83 -20.91
N CYS A 331 -15.96 -11.43 -20.33
CA CYS A 331 -16.02 -12.88 -20.12
C CYS A 331 -16.77 -13.65 -21.22
N ARG A 332 -17.09 -13.02 -22.35
CA ARG A 332 -17.70 -13.72 -23.51
C ARG A 332 -16.79 -14.81 -24.09
N PRO A 333 -15.46 -14.60 -24.21
CA PRO A 333 -14.57 -15.62 -24.80
C PRO A 333 -14.40 -16.89 -23.96
N ILE A 334 -14.76 -16.88 -22.68
CA ILE A 334 -14.68 -18.03 -21.77
C ILE A 334 -16.03 -18.75 -21.57
N GLN A 335 -17.06 -18.43 -22.35
CA GLN A 335 -18.35 -19.13 -22.30
C GLN A 335 -18.29 -20.45 -23.08
N PRO A 336 -19.19 -21.43 -22.81
CA PRO A 336 -19.26 -22.66 -23.60
C PRO A 336 -19.27 -22.38 -25.11
N GLU A 337 -18.49 -23.16 -25.86
CA GLU A 337 -18.30 -23.04 -27.32
C GLU A 337 -17.47 -21.83 -27.80
N ALA A 338 -17.00 -20.97 -26.90
CA ALA A 338 -16.17 -19.82 -27.25
C ALA A 338 -14.66 -20.16 -27.33
N THR A 339 -13.88 -19.22 -27.89
CA THR A 339 -12.46 -19.42 -28.27
C THR A 339 -11.53 -19.67 -27.09
N CYS A 340 -11.84 -19.17 -25.90
CA CYS A 340 -11.06 -19.31 -24.68
C CYS A 340 -11.74 -20.22 -23.65
N TYR A 341 -12.75 -20.99 -24.05
CA TYR A 341 -13.42 -21.94 -23.15
C TYR A 341 -12.51 -23.11 -22.77
N ASN A 342 -11.65 -23.56 -23.68
CA ASN A 342 -10.76 -24.70 -23.44
C ASN A 342 -9.31 -24.23 -23.17
N PRO A 343 -8.64 -24.75 -22.12
CA PRO A 343 -9.10 -25.81 -21.22
C PRO A 343 -10.19 -25.32 -20.25
N ASN A 344 -11.26 -26.12 -20.10
CA ASN A 344 -12.39 -25.81 -19.20
C ASN A 344 -11.98 -26.02 -17.73
N THR A 345 -11.24 -25.06 -17.20
CA THR A 345 -10.72 -25.06 -15.83
C THR A 345 -10.93 -23.70 -15.20
N LEU A 346 -11.14 -23.69 -13.88
CA LEU A 346 -11.33 -22.46 -13.13
C LEU A 346 -10.14 -21.50 -13.27
N GLU A 347 -8.91 -22.02 -13.28
CA GLU A 347 -7.69 -21.24 -13.45
C GLU A 347 -7.59 -20.57 -14.82
N ALA A 348 -7.89 -21.29 -15.91
CA ALA A 348 -7.82 -20.74 -17.26
C ALA A 348 -8.87 -19.64 -17.47
N HIS A 349 -10.10 -19.88 -17.03
CA HIS A 349 -11.19 -18.91 -17.12
C HIS A 349 -10.93 -17.68 -16.24
N SER A 350 -10.45 -17.89 -15.01
CA SER A 350 -10.05 -16.82 -14.09
C SER A 350 -8.92 -15.97 -14.68
N SER A 351 -7.88 -16.61 -15.21
CA SER A 351 -6.74 -15.90 -15.82
C SER A 351 -7.20 -14.99 -16.96
N PHE A 352 -8.09 -15.48 -17.83
CA PHE A 352 -8.60 -14.65 -18.93
C PHE A 352 -9.43 -13.46 -18.42
N ALA A 353 -10.34 -13.70 -17.47
CA ALA A 353 -11.18 -12.66 -16.90
C ALA A 353 -10.35 -11.60 -16.15
N PHE A 354 -9.36 -12.02 -15.36
CA PHE A 354 -8.46 -11.13 -14.63
C PHE A 354 -7.61 -10.30 -15.58
N ASN A 355 -7.05 -10.92 -16.62
CA ASN A 355 -6.33 -10.17 -17.64
C ASN A 355 -7.24 -9.15 -18.35
N SER A 356 -8.45 -9.56 -18.73
CA SER A 356 -9.40 -8.65 -19.38
C SER A 356 -9.70 -7.42 -18.51
N TYR A 357 -9.97 -7.63 -17.21
CA TYR A 357 -10.14 -6.56 -16.24
C TYR A 357 -8.89 -5.66 -16.15
N TYR A 358 -7.73 -6.27 -15.94
CA TYR A 358 -6.45 -5.58 -15.78
C TYR A 358 -6.11 -4.69 -16.98
N GLN A 359 -6.34 -5.17 -18.22
CA GLN A 359 -6.15 -4.37 -19.42
C GLN A 359 -7.15 -3.21 -19.50
N LYS A 360 -8.45 -3.43 -19.20
CA LYS A 360 -9.47 -2.37 -19.23
C LYS A 360 -9.21 -1.28 -18.20
N LYS A 361 -8.57 -1.62 -17.08
CA LYS A 361 -8.20 -0.66 -16.03
C LYS A 361 -6.88 0.06 -16.30
N GLY A 362 -6.22 -0.22 -17.43
CA GLY A 362 -5.00 0.47 -17.83
C GLY A 362 -3.76 -0.04 -17.11
N ARG A 363 -3.80 -1.29 -16.60
CA ARG A 363 -2.67 -1.96 -15.93
C ARG A 363 -2.21 -1.22 -14.66
N GLY A 364 -3.16 -0.66 -13.92
CA GLY A 364 -2.89 0.08 -12.70
C GLY A 364 -2.39 -0.82 -11.55
N MET A 365 -1.73 -0.18 -10.60
CA MET A 365 -1.22 -0.85 -9.41
C MET A 365 -2.39 -1.43 -8.59
N GLY A 366 -2.40 -2.74 -8.40
CA GLY A 366 -3.47 -3.45 -7.66
C GLY A 366 -4.64 -3.94 -8.51
N ASP A 367 -4.71 -3.58 -9.80
CA ASP A 367 -5.78 -4.07 -10.69
C ASP A 367 -5.69 -5.59 -10.93
N CYS A 368 -4.52 -6.17 -10.70
CA CYS A 368 -4.29 -7.61 -10.75
C CYS A 368 -4.30 -8.27 -9.36
N TYR A 369 -4.68 -7.57 -8.29
CA TYR A 369 -4.62 -8.15 -6.95
C TYR A 369 -5.71 -9.19 -6.73
N PHE A 370 -6.97 -8.87 -7.06
CA PHE A 370 -8.13 -9.76 -6.80
C PHE A 370 -8.13 -10.39 -5.39
N GLY A 371 -7.68 -9.61 -4.39
CA GLY A 371 -7.51 -10.10 -3.03
C GLY A 371 -6.47 -11.22 -2.92
N GLY A 372 -5.39 -11.23 -3.70
CA GLY A 372 -4.38 -12.29 -3.76
C GLY A 372 -4.72 -13.47 -4.69
N ALA A 373 -5.84 -13.40 -5.42
CA ALA A 373 -6.25 -14.46 -6.34
C ALA A 373 -5.59 -14.40 -7.72
N ALA A 374 -4.76 -13.39 -7.98
CA ALA A 374 -4.09 -13.19 -9.25
C ALA A 374 -2.73 -12.50 -9.07
N TYR A 375 -1.89 -12.57 -10.11
CA TYR A 375 -0.58 -11.94 -10.17
C TYR A 375 -0.21 -11.53 -11.59
N VAL A 376 0.69 -10.56 -11.72
CA VAL A 376 1.13 -10.04 -13.03
C VAL A 376 2.24 -10.92 -13.59
N VAL A 377 2.20 -11.18 -14.89
CA VAL A 377 3.26 -11.85 -15.65
C VAL A 377 3.67 -11.03 -16.86
N THR A 378 4.94 -11.11 -17.22
CA THR A 378 5.53 -10.50 -18.42
C THR A 378 5.68 -11.47 -19.60
N GLN A 379 5.39 -12.75 -19.39
CA GLN A 379 5.27 -13.74 -20.45
C GLN A 379 3.80 -13.96 -20.77
N GLU A 380 3.49 -14.01 -22.07
CA GLU A 380 2.12 -14.25 -22.53
C GLU A 380 1.61 -15.60 -21.99
N PRO A 381 0.52 -15.61 -21.21
CA PRO A 381 -0.03 -16.84 -20.66
C PRO A 381 -0.60 -17.71 -21.77
N LYS A 382 -0.34 -19.02 -21.68
CA LYS A 382 -0.79 -20.00 -22.68
C LYS A 382 -1.75 -21.00 -22.05
N PHE A 383 -3.04 -20.72 -22.18
CA PHE A 383 -4.11 -21.66 -21.83
C PHE A 383 -4.78 -22.15 -23.12
N GLY A 384 -4.39 -23.34 -23.58
CA GLY A 384 -4.90 -23.90 -24.84
C GLY A 384 -4.52 -23.02 -26.04
N GLN A 385 -5.51 -22.68 -26.86
CA GLN A 385 -5.37 -21.79 -28.03
C GLN A 385 -5.93 -20.38 -27.74
N CYS A 386 -6.14 -20.05 -26.47
CA CYS A 386 -6.69 -18.76 -26.08
C CYS A 386 -5.65 -17.64 -26.22
N GLU A 387 -5.98 -16.60 -26.97
CA GLU A 387 -5.18 -15.38 -27.07
C GLU A 387 -5.64 -14.37 -26.02
N PHE A 388 -4.71 -13.92 -25.18
CA PHE A 388 -5.01 -13.00 -24.11
C PHE A 388 -4.92 -11.54 -24.60
N PRO A 389 -5.93 -10.69 -24.32
CA PRO A 389 -5.92 -9.31 -24.77
C PRO A 389 -4.73 -8.55 -24.15
N THR A 390 -4.11 -7.68 -24.94
CA THR A 390 -3.03 -6.79 -24.49
C THR A 390 -3.50 -5.33 -24.36
N GLY A 391 -4.80 -5.08 -24.49
CA GLY A 391 -5.41 -3.75 -24.42
C GLY A 391 -6.89 -3.79 -24.83
N TYR A 392 -7.61 -2.70 -24.57
CA TYR A 392 -9.01 -2.49 -24.95
C TYR A 392 -9.22 -1.11 -25.55
#